data_AF-A0A5J9V8F2-F1
#
_entry.id   AF-A0A5J9V8F2-F1
#
_cell.length_a   1.000
_cell.length_b   1.000
_cell.length_c   1.000
_cell.angle_alpha   90.00
_cell.angle_beta   90.00
_cell.angle_gamma   90.00
#
_symmetry.space_group_name_H-M   'P 1'
#
loop_
_entity.id
_entity.type
_entity.pdbx_description
1 polymer ?
#
loop_
_entity_poly.entity_id
_entity_poly.type
_entity_poly.pdbx_seq_one_letter_code
_entity_poly.pdbx_strand_id
1 'polypeptide(L)'
;MLLWKEDHDTRVDTWSLGCVMAELLTGRMLFDGKKDHADQLCKIFDVLGEPGKRAWQTSDKDLGEMVLQWQARQRRLGHRNRLRELVPKEILSRDGFEVLKLKDS
;
A
#
# COMPACT_ATOMS: atom_id res chain seq x y z
N MET A 1 -2.23 19.41 -13.05
CA MET A 1 -3.63 19.70 -12.70
C MET A 1 -4.49 18.74 -13.49
N LEU A 2 -4.74 17.54 -12.94
CA LEU A 2 -5.57 16.52 -13.56
C LEU A 2 -6.92 16.52 -12.86
N LEU A 3 -7.89 17.09 -13.56
CA LEU A 3 -9.26 17.25 -13.15
C LEU A 3 -10.01 15.91 -13.29
N TRP A 4 -10.76 15.55 -12.25
CA TRP A 4 -12.09 14.95 -12.34
C TRP A 4 -12.23 13.52 -12.92
N LYS A 5 -12.02 12.54 -12.04
CA LYS A 5 -12.88 11.33 -11.99
C LYS A 5 -13.40 11.17 -10.57
N GLU A 6 -14.69 11.44 -10.36
CA GLU A 6 -15.31 11.57 -9.02
C GLU A 6 -15.10 10.35 -8.11
N ASP A 7 -15.02 9.13 -8.63
CA ASP A 7 -14.79 7.92 -7.80
C ASP A 7 -13.31 7.49 -7.71
N HIS A 8 -12.47 7.96 -8.62
CA HIS A 8 -11.07 7.54 -8.71
C HIS A 8 -10.17 8.37 -7.80
N ASP A 9 -10.55 9.62 -7.53
CA ASP A 9 -9.77 10.54 -6.68
C ASP A 9 -9.86 10.12 -5.21
N THR A 10 -11.08 9.92 -4.69
CA THR A 10 -11.28 9.63 -3.26
C THR A 10 -10.59 8.33 -2.81
N ARG A 11 -10.56 7.29 -3.65
CA ARG A 11 -9.90 6.03 -3.31
C ARG A 11 -8.37 6.16 -3.31
N VAL A 12 -7.82 6.95 -4.24
CA VAL A 12 -6.38 7.23 -4.33
C VAL A 12 -5.95 8.16 -3.21
N ASP A 13 -6.77 9.15 -2.84
CA ASP A 13 -6.54 10.03 -1.71
C ASP A 13 -6.58 9.26 -0.39
N THR A 14 -7.58 8.39 -0.20
CA THR A 14 -7.68 7.55 1.00
C THR A 14 -6.49 6.59 1.12
N TRP A 15 -6.03 6.04 -0.02
CA TRP A 15 -4.81 5.23 -0.07
C TRP A 15 -3.59 6.04 0.38
N SER A 16 -3.42 7.24 -0.17
CA SER A 16 -2.31 8.13 0.12
C SER A 16 -2.32 8.60 1.58
N LEU A 17 -3.49 8.95 2.11
CA LEU A 17 -3.68 9.28 3.52
C LEU A 17 -3.32 8.11 4.45
N GLY A 18 -3.70 6.89 4.07
CA GLY A 18 -3.32 5.69 4.80
C GLY A 18 -1.80 5.47 4.86
N CYS A 19 -1.08 5.79 3.78
CA CYS A 19 0.38 5.74 3.75
C CYS A 19 0.97 6.77 4.73
N VAL A 20 0.53 8.03 4.65
CA VAL A 20 1.00 9.11 5.54
C VAL A 20 0.75 8.75 7.01
N MET A 21 -0.46 8.26 7.35
CA MET A 21 -0.77 7.83 8.71
C MET A 21 0.14 6.71 9.19
N ALA A 22 0.40 5.70 8.37
CA ALA A 22 1.29 4.60 8.74
C ALA A 22 2.74 5.07 8.94
N GLU A 23 3.21 6.03 8.16
CA GLU A 23 4.54 6.62 8.33
C GLU A 23 4.64 7.44 9.61
N LEU A 24 3.60 8.22 9.94
CA LEU A 24 3.55 8.96 11.20
C LEU A 24 3.55 8.03 12.42
N LEU A 25 2.81 6.91 12.35
CA LEU A 25 2.74 5.94 13.44
C LEU A 25 4.04 5.14 13.62
N THR A 26 4.78 4.89 12.55
CA THR A 26 5.97 4.03 12.57
C THR A 26 7.29 4.81 12.57
N GLY A 27 7.26 6.10 12.25
CA GLY A 27 8.44 6.96 12.10
C GLY A 27 9.35 6.59 10.93
N ARG A 28 8.89 5.73 10.00
CA ARG A 28 9.67 5.24 8.86
C ARG A 28 8.79 5.17 7.62
N MET A 29 9.40 5.22 6.44
CA MET A 29 8.70 5.07 5.17
C MET A 29 7.99 3.72 5.09
N LEU A 30 6.71 3.73 4.68
CA LEU A 30 5.91 2.50 4.60
C LEU A 30 6.34 1.64 3.41
N PHE A 31 6.63 2.29 2.28
CA PHE A 31 7.09 1.68 1.04
C PHE A 31 8.33 2.42 0.55
N ASP A 32 9.52 1.88 0.85
CA ASP A 32 10.80 2.55 0.56
C ASP A 32 11.35 2.23 -0.84
N GLY A 33 10.64 2.66 -1.89
CA GLY A 33 11.10 2.56 -3.28
C GLY A 33 11.83 3.83 -3.68
N LYS A 34 13.10 3.70 -4.09
CA LYS A 34 14.00 4.86 -4.30
C LYS A 34 14.44 5.04 -5.74
N LYS A 35 14.21 4.04 -6.60
CA LYS A 35 14.77 4.01 -7.95
C LYS A 35 13.79 4.52 -9.00
N ASP A 36 12.68 3.83 -9.14
CA ASP A 36 11.69 4.08 -10.18
C ASP A 36 10.29 3.60 -9.71
N HIS A 37 9.28 3.82 -10.55
CA HIS A 37 7.91 3.41 -10.26
C HIS A 37 7.75 1.88 -10.11
N ALA A 38 8.61 1.10 -10.76
CA ALA A 38 8.60 -0.35 -10.70
C ALA A 38 9.14 -0.84 -9.34
N ASP A 39 10.21 -0.23 -8.84
CA ASP A 39 10.75 -0.44 -7.49
C ASP A 39 9.70 -0.07 -6.44
N GLN A 40 9.02 1.07 -6.58
CA GLN A 40 7.94 1.46 -5.67
C GLN A 40 6.81 0.43 -5.62
N LEU A 41 6.38 -0.09 -6.77
CA LEU A 41 5.38 -1.16 -6.85
C LEU A 41 5.86 -2.46 -6.20
N CYS A 42 7.12 -2.85 -6.40
CA CYS A 42 7.71 -4.01 -5.73
C CYS A 42 7.67 -3.87 -4.21
N LYS A 43 7.97 -2.67 -3.67
CA LYS A 43 7.90 -2.40 -2.22
C LYS A 43 6.48 -2.47 -1.69
N ILE A 44 5.50 -1.99 -2.46
CA ILE A 44 4.08 -2.12 -2.12
C ILE A 44 3.70 -3.61 -2.04
N PHE A 45 4.09 -4.41 -3.03
CA PHE A 45 3.79 -5.84 -3.04
C PHE A 45 4.50 -6.60 -1.93
N ASP A 46 5.73 -6.23 -1.59
CA ASP A 46 6.51 -6.80 -0.47
C ASP A 46 5.87 -6.58 0.91
N VAL A 47 4.90 -5.67 1.02
CA VAL A 47 4.17 -5.39 2.25
C VAL A 47 2.74 -5.93 2.19
N LEU A 48 2.03 -5.70 1.09
CA LEU A 48 0.60 -5.99 1.00
C LEU A 48 0.27 -7.38 0.46
N GLY A 49 1.21 -8.01 -0.24
CA GLY A 49 0.94 -9.21 -1.01
C GLY A 49 0.74 -8.94 -2.49
N GLU A 50 0.62 -10.04 -3.25
CA GLU A 50 0.32 -10.01 -4.68
C GLU A 50 -1.07 -9.41 -4.92
N PRO A 51 -1.22 -8.43 -5.82
CA PRO A 51 -2.55 -8.06 -6.30
C PRO A 51 -3.14 -9.28 -7.02
N GLY A 52 -4.27 -9.79 -6.53
CA GLY A 52 -4.83 -11.06 -7.00
C GLY A 52 -4.97 -11.13 -8.53
N LYS A 53 -4.92 -12.34 -9.11
CA LYS A 53 -4.84 -12.61 -10.57
C LYS A 53 -5.76 -11.81 -11.51
N ARG A 54 -6.87 -11.24 -11.03
CA ARG A 54 -7.77 -10.38 -11.83
C ARG A 54 -7.44 -8.88 -11.77
N ALA A 55 -6.70 -8.45 -10.76
CA ALA A 55 -6.40 -7.04 -10.51
C ALA A 55 -5.27 -6.50 -11.41
N TRP A 56 -4.38 -7.38 -11.89
CA TRP A 56 -3.20 -6.99 -12.68
C TRP A 56 -3.32 -7.48 -14.13
N GLN A 57 -4.04 -6.72 -14.95
CA GLN A 57 -4.00 -6.83 -16.41
C GLN A 57 -3.35 -5.54 -16.93
N THR A 58 -2.03 -5.47 -16.86
CA THR A 58 -1.29 -4.37 -17.45
C THR A 58 -0.92 -4.70 -18.88
N SER A 59 -1.10 -3.74 -19.78
CA SER A 59 -0.60 -3.82 -21.16
C SER A 59 0.90 -3.51 -21.24
N ASP A 60 1.48 -3.04 -20.13
CA ASP A 60 2.91 -2.73 -19.99
C ASP A 60 3.70 -4.02 -19.78
N LYS A 61 4.55 -4.35 -20.75
CA LYS A 61 5.35 -5.58 -20.75
C LYS A 61 6.42 -5.58 -19.68
N ASP A 62 7.01 -4.42 -19.38
CA ASP A 62 8.11 -4.29 -18.41
C ASP A 62 7.58 -4.47 -16.98
N LEU A 63 6.41 -3.89 -16.69
CA LEU A 63 5.70 -4.13 -15.44
C LEU A 63 5.21 -5.58 -15.32
N GLY A 64 4.75 -6.18 -16.41
CA GLY A 64 4.36 -7.58 -16.46
C GLY A 64 5.52 -8.53 -16.12
N GLU A 65 6.69 -8.30 -16.72
CA GLU A 65 7.90 -9.08 -16.45
C GLU A 65 8.39 -8.90 -15.01
N MET A 66 8.42 -7.67 -14.51
CA MET A 66 8.77 -7.38 -13.12
C MET A 66 7.87 -8.14 -12.13
N VAL A 67 6.55 -8.15 -12.35
CA VAL A 67 5.61 -8.87 -11.49
C VAL A 67 5.87 -10.37 -11.50
N LEU A 68 6.18 -10.96 -12.67
CA LEU A 68 6.55 -12.37 -12.78
C LEU A 68 7.85 -12.67 -12.01
N GLN A 69 8.86 -11.82 -12.12
CA GLN A 69 10.11 -11.94 -11.37
C GLN A 69 9.87 -11.84 -9.86
N TRP A 70 9.03 -10.89 -9.43
CA TRP A 70 8.62 -10.76 -8.04
C TRP A 70 7.89 -12.03 -7.55
N GLN A 71 6.92 -12.55 -8.30
CA GLN A 71 6.19 -13.78 -7.95
C GLN A 71 7.13 -14.98 -7.82
N ALA A 72 8.10 -15.12 -8.74
CA ALA A 72 9.11 -16.17 -8.70
C ALA A 72 9.98 -16.09 -7.45
N ARG A 73 10.36 -14.87 -7.04
CA ARG A 73 11.07 -14.62 -5.77
C ARG A 73 10.23 -15.03 -4.55
N GLN A 74 8.94 -14.69 -4.55
CA GLN A 74 8.05 -14.88 -3.40
C GLN A 74 7.53 -16.31 -3.20
N ARG A 75 7.48 -17.14 -4.26
CA ARG A 75 7.15 -18.57 -4.12
C ARG A 75 8.04 -19.33 -3.14
N ARG A 76 9.25 -18.80 -2.88
CA ARG A 76 10.19 -19.36 -1.90
C ARG A 76 9.95 -18.86 -0.47
N LEU A 77 9.28 -17.72 -0.31
CA LEU A 77 9.21 -16.97 0.96
C LEU A 77 7.82 -16.99 1.60
N GLY A 78 6.78 -17.49 0.93
CA GLY A 78 5.44 -17.61 1.51
C GLY A 78 4.87 -16.25 1.88
N HIS A 79 4.58 -15.42 0.87
CA HIS A 79 4.25 -14.02 1.11
C HIS A 79 2.77 -13.80 1.47
N ARG A 80 2.52 -13.08 2.57
CA ARG A 80 1.21 -12.66 3.08
C ARG A 80 1.25 -11.16 3.39
N ASN A 81 0.09 -10.53 3.54
CA ASN A 81 0.03 -9.13 3.97
C ASN A 81 0.70 -8.93 5.35
N ARG A 82 1.75 -8.10 5.40
CA ARG A 82 2.57 -7.79 6.58
C ARG A 82 2.28 -6.41 7.17
N LEU A 83 1.24 -5.72 6.69
CA LEU A 83 0.91 -4.38 7.17
C LEU A 83 0.68 -4.36 8.69
N ARG A 84 0.10 -5.42 9.26
CA ARG A 84 -0.09 -5.58 10.71
C ARG A 84 1.19 -5.87 11.49
N GLU A 85 2.23 -6.36 10.82
CA GLU A 85 3.56 -6.52 11.41
C GLU A 85 4.29 -5.17 11.45
N LEU A 86 4.03 -4.30 10.46
CA LEU A 86 4.62 -2.96 10.36
C LEU A 86 3.91 -1.92 11.20
N VAL A 87 2.57 -2.03 11.32
CA VAL A 87 1.71 -1.19 12.15
C VAL A 87 1.02 -2.08 13.19
N PRO A 88 1.73 -2.43 14.28
CA PRO A 88 1.18 -3.23 15.37
C PRO A 88 -0.07 -2.58 15.99
N LYS A 89 -0.97 -3.42 16.50
CA LYS A 89 -2.22 -2.95 17.15
C LYS A 89 -1.94 -2.17 18.43
N GLU A 90 -0.76 -2.36 19.02
CA GLU A 90 -0.31 -1.73 20.25
C GLU A 90 -0.02 -0.25 20.06
N ILE A 91 0.36 0.17 18.84
CA ILE A 91 0.54 1.58 18.47
C ILE A 91 -0.82 2.25 18.16
N LEU A 92 -1.80 1.43 17.81
CA LEU A 92 -3.15 1.85 17.47
C LEU A 92 -4.00 1.95 18.74
N SER A 93 -3.89 3.08 19.45
CA SER A 93 -4.73 3.35 20.62
C SER A 93 -6.22 3.38 20.26
N ARG A 94 -7.03 2.67 21.06
CA ARG A 94 -8.49 2.70 20.95
C ARG A 94 -9.03 4.13 21.10
N ASP A 95 -8.43 4.92 21.98
CA ASP A 95 -8.83 6.30 22.25
C ASP A 95 -8.53 7.21 21.05
N GLY A 96 -7.44 6.92 20.32
CA GLY A 96 -7.10 7.63 19.09
C GLY A 96 -8.17 7.48 18.00
N PHE A 97 -8.83 6.32 17.92
CA PHE A 97 -9.95 6.12 17.00
C PHE A 97 -11.23 6.82 17.46
N GLU A 98 -11.45 7.01 18.76
CA GLU A 98 -12.60 7.76 19.27
C GLU A 98 -12.52 9.25 18.92
N VAL A 99 -11.30 9.84 18.88
CA VAL A 99 -11.09 11.22 18.39
C VAL A 99 -11.52 11.37 16.93
N LEU A 100 -11.30 10.35 16.10
CA LEU A 100 -11.69 10.36 14.68
C LEU A 100 -13.19 10.14 14.46
N LYS A 101 -13.91 9.63 15.46
CA LYS A 101 -15.38 9.48 15.42
C LYS A 101 -16.12 10.76 15.83
N LEU A 102 -15.42 11.76 16.33
CA LEU A 102 -16.00 13.04 16.72
C LEU A 102 -16.17 13.97 15.52
N LYS A 103 -17.19 13.70 14.71
CA LYS A 103 -17.92 14.63 13.84
C LYS A 103 -19.34 14.06 13.76
N ASP A 104 -20.42 14.70 14.22
CA ASP A 104 -20.77 16.12 14.28
C ASP A 104 -21.59 16.41 15.55
N SER A 105 -21.40 17.58 16.16
CA SER A 105 -22.37 18.23 17.08
C SER A 105 -22.60 19.65 16.63
#